data_AF-A0AA39Q528-F1
#
_entry.id   AF-A0AA39Q528-F1
#
_cell.length_a   1.000
_cell.length_b   1.000
_cell.length_c   1.000
_cell.angle_alpha   90.00
_cell.angle_beta   90.00
_cell.angle_gamma   90.00
#
_symmetry.space_group_name_H-M   'P 1'
#
loop_
_entity.id
_entity.type
_entity.pdbx_description
1 polymer ?
#
loop_
_entity_poly.entity_id
_entity_poly.type
_entity_poly.pdbx_seq_one_letter_code
_entity_poly.pdbx_strand_id
1 'polypeptide(L)'
;MPQNYTARSYATGFYITSTKCDVPGQIVATADGKGSTPEGATLTFSQALQPAITDVSIQGLSGLYITLPEGAVSGSKLVWSSTPATWQVNTTQTGLYVIVPKGQDLYLYTGNDIGPIVQVKKGVEIRGQENHWTLTKVD
;
A
#
# COMPACT_ATOMS: atom_id res chain seq x y z
N MET A 1 -13.70 6.87 -11.88
CA MET A 1 -12.58 6.68 -12.83
C MET A 1 -11.32 6.39 -12.02
N PRO A 2 -10.38 5.58 -12.54
CA PRO A 2 -9.10 5.34 -11.89
C PRO A 2 -8.36 6.64 -11.58
N GLN A 3 -7.56 6.65 -10.52
CA GLN A 3 -6.81 7.82 -10.09
C GLN A 3 -5.45 7.41 -9.55
N ASN A 4 -4.43 8.17 -9.94
CA ASN A 4 -3.05 7.93 -9.55
C ASN A 4 -2.73 8.57 -8.20
N TYR A 5 -2.03 7.83 -7.35
CA TYR A 5 -1.53 8.28 -6.05
C TYR A 5 -0.11 7.78 -5.82
N THR A 6 0.65 8.50 -5.00
CA THR A 6 1.80 7.92 -4.29
C THR A 6 1.35 7.43 -2.92
N ALA A 7 1.94 6.33 -2.43
CA ALA A 7 1.68 5.81 -1.09
C ALA A 7 2.95 5.87 -0.25
N ARG A 8 3.05 6.87 0.63
CA ARG A 8 4.18 7.09 1.52
C ARG A 8 3.84 6.70 2.95
N SER A 9 4.61 5.82 3.57
CA SER A 9 4.49 5.52 4.99
C SER A 9 4.71 6.79 5.81
N TYR A 10 3.77 7.08 6.71
CA TYR A 10 3.89 8.20 7.63
C TYR A 10 5.06 8.01 8.61
N ALA A 11 5.28 6.77 9.06
CA ALA A 11 6.28 6.45 10.08
C ALA A 11 7.72 6.41 9.54
N THR A 12 7.94 5.86 8.34
CA THR A 12 9.29 5.69 7.78
C THR A 12 9.61 6.66 6.65
N GLY A 13 8.59 7.25 6.02
CA GLY A 13 8.74 8.05 4.81
C GLY A 13 8.98 7.23 3.54
N PHE A 14 8.92 5.90 3.61
CA PHE A 14 9.12 5.02 2.45
C PHE A 14 7.90 5.00 1.54
N TYR A 15 8.14 4.93 0.24
CA TYR A 15 7.11 4.84 -0.80
C TYR A 15 6.96 3.41 -1.27
N ILE A 16 5.73 2.94 -1.47
CA ILE A 16 5.50 1.71 -2.25
C ILE A 16 5.92 1.99 -3.70
N THR A 17 6.73 1.11 -4.28
CA THR A 17 7.26 1.29 -5.63
C THR A 17 6.98 0.08 -6.51
N SER A 18 6.70 0.34 -7.79
CA SER A 18 6.56 -0.67 -8.83
C SER A 18 7.45 -0.35 -10.03
N THR A 19 7.98 -1.39 -10.66
CA THR A 19 8.78 -1.30 -11.87
C THR A 19 8.04 -1.93 -13.05
N LYS A 20 8.42 -1.58 -14.28
CA LYS A 20 7.91 -2.28 -15.48
C LYS A 20 8.30 -3.76 -15.54
N CYS A 21 9.27 -4.17 -14.74
CA CYS A 21 9.82 -5.51 -14.70
C CYS A 21 9.24 -6.37 -13.55
N ASP A 22 8.29 -5.84 -12.78
CA ASP A 22 7.68 -6.62 -11.70
C ASP A 22 6.97 -7.86 -12.28
N VAL A 23 7.12 -9.00 -11.61
CA VAL A 23 6.51 -10.28 -12.03
C VAL A 23 5.52 -10.80 -10.98
N PRO A 24 4.52 -11.61 -11.39
CA PRO A 24 3.59 -12.22 -10.43
C PRO A 24 4.31 -13.02 -9.34
N GLY A 25 3.88 -12.86 -8.09
CA GLY A 25 4.47 -13.48 -6.90
C GLY A 25 5.68 -12.74 -6.32
N GLN A 26 6.23 -11.75 -7.03
CA GLN A 26 7.30 -10.91 -6.49
C GLN A 26 6.81 -10.08 -5.32
N ILE A 27 7.62 -9.96 -4.27
CA ILE A 27 7.33 -9.13 -3.09
C ILE A 27 7.24 -7.66 -3.49
N VAL A 28 6.21 -6.97 -2.98
CA VAL A 28 6.04 -5.53 -3.15
C VAL A 28 7.13 -4.80 -2.36
N ALA A 29 7.94 -4.03 -3.09
CA ALA A 29 9.06 -3.28 -2.53
C ALA A 29 8.66 -1.86 -2.11
N THR A 30 9.47 -1.27 -1.26
CA THR A 30 9.42 0.15 -0.92
C THR A 30 10.77 0.83 -1.15
N ALA A 31 10.78 2.14 -1.37
CA ALA A 31 12.01 2.93 -1.47
C ALA A 31 11.98 4.14 -0.52
N ASP A 32 13.15 4.53 0.00
CA ASP A 32 13.29 5.76 0.79
C ASP A 32 13.01 6.98 -0.11
N GLY A 33 12.13 7.87 0.35
CA GLY A 33 11.82 9.13 -0.32
C GLY A 33 12.54 10.35 0.25
N LYS A 34 13.65 10.16 0.99
CA LYS A 34 14.52 11.28 1.40
C LYS A 34 15.08 11.99 0.17
N GLY A 35 14.64 13.22 -0.05
CA GLY A 35 15.13 14.11 -1.10
C GLY A 35 14.16 14.29 -2.26
N SER A 36 13.41 13.24 -2.65
CA SER A 36 12.39 13.30 -3.69
C SER A 36 11.49 12.06 -3.70
N THR A 37 10.37 12.12 -4.42
CA THR A 37 9.55 10.94 -4.72
C THR A 37 10.34 9.96 -5.59
N PRO A 38 10.50 8.68 -5.20
CA PRO A 38 11.21 7.68 -5.99
C PRO A 38 10.55 7.39 -7.34
N GLU A 39 11.34 6.95 -8.32
CA GLU A 39 10.80 6.37 -9.56
C GLU A 39 9.91 5.15 -9.24
N GLY A 40 8.79 5.02 -9.96
CA GLY A 40 7.86 3.90 -9.76
C GLY A 40 6.96 4.03 -8.53
N ALA A 41 7.00 5.14 -7.80
CA ALA A 41 6.14 5.38 -6.63
C ALA A 41 4.67 5.67 -6.96
N THR A 42 4.35 5.91 -8.24
CA THR A 42 2.97 6.13 -8.70
C THR A 42 2.23 4.81 -8.82
N LEU A 43 1.11 4.72 -8.11
CA LEU A 43 0.19 3.60 -8.12
C LEU A 43 -1.17 4.04 -8.67
N THR A 44 -1.80 3.20 -9.46
CA THR A 44 -3.14 3.45 -10.00
C THR A 44 -4.18 2.80 -9.09
N PHE A 45 -5.02 3.62 -8.47
CA PHE A 45 -6.17 3.16 -7.70
C PHE A 45 -7.37 3.07 -8.63
N SER A 46 -8.21 2.04 -8.49
CA SER A 46 -9.35 1.82 -9.39
C SER A 46 -10.39 2.95 -9.37
N GLN A 47 -10.41 3.75 -8.31
CA GLN A 47 -11.22 4.97 -8.21
C GLN A 47 -10.56 6.03 -7.33
N ALA A 48 -11.05 7.27 -7.43
CA ALA A 48 -10.62 8.37 -6.57
C ALA A 48 -11.07 8.17 -5.11
N LEU A 49 -10.17 8.49 -4.18
CA LEU A 49 -10.44 8.40 -2.75
C LEU A 49 -11.45 9.47 -2.34
N GLN A 50 -12.42 9.08 -1.52
CA GLN A 50 -13.42 9.96 -0.92
C GLN A 50 -13.00 10.30 0.52
N PRO A 51 -13.57 11.35 1.15
CA PRO A 51 -13.42 11.62 2.59
C PRO A 51 -14.22 10.59 3.44
N ALA A 52 -14.11 9.31 3.09
CA ALA A 52 -14.81 8.16 3.65
C ALA A 52 -14.06 6.87 3.24
N ILE A 53 -14.56 5.72 3.69
CA ILE A 53 -14.05 4.42 3.26
C ILE A 53 -14.25 4.27 1.74
N THR A 54 -13.17 3.96 1.02
CA THR A 54 -13.20 3.70 -0.41
C THR A 54 -12.62 2.32 -0.71
N ASP A 55 -13.39 1.46 -1.37
CA ASP A 55 -12.92 0.15 -1.83
C ASP A 55 -12.20 0.29 -3.17
N VAL A 56 -10.95 -0.16 -3.27
CA VAL A 56 -10.12 -0.01 -4.48
C VAL A 56 -9.34 -1.29 -4.80
N SER A 57 -8.93 -1.45 -6.05
CA SER A 57 -7.71 -2.21 -6.36
C SER A 57 -6.55 -1.23 -6.54
N ILE A 58 -5.33 -1.70 -6.26
CA ILE A 58 -4.11 -0.89 -6.34
C ILE A 58 -3.17 -1.57 -7.33
N GLN A 59 -2.87 -0.89 -8.43
CA GLN A 59 -2.07 -1.39 -9.54
C GLN A 59 -0.73 -0.65 -9.61
N GLY A 60 0.34 -1.40 -9.86
CA GLY A 60 1.68 -0.88 -10.10
C GLY A 60 1.92 -0.54 -11.59
N LEU A 61 3.13 -0.05 -11.87
CA LEU A 61 3.58 0.35 -13.20
C LEU A 61 3.65 -0.83 -14.19
N SER A 62 3.87 -2.05 -13.72
CA SER A 62 3.83 -3.28 -14.53
C SER A 62 2.42 -3.68 -15.00
N GLY A 63 1.37 -3.06 -14.45
CA GLY A 63 -0.01 -3.50 -14.62
C GLY A 63 -0.43 -4.62 -13.66
N LEU A 64 0.45 -5.09 -12.78
CA LEU A 64 0.13 -6.03 -11.71
C LEU A 64 -0.49 -5.32 -10.50
N TYR A 65 -1.25 -6.06 -9.70
CA TYR A 65 -1.96 -5.57 -8.54
C TYR A 65 -1.26 -5.98 -7.24
N ILE A 66 -1.34 -5.11 -6.24
CA ILE A 66 -0.93 -5.43 -4.87
C ILE A 66 -1.95 -6.41 -4.27
N THR A 67 -1.50 -7.58 -3.83
CA THR A 67 -2.36 -8.58 -3.15
C THR A 67 -1.69 -9.20 -1.94
N LEU A 68 -2.49 -9.92 -1.17
CA LEU A 68 -2.00 -10.86 -0.17
C LEU A 68 -1.77 -12.25 -0.79
N PRO A 69 -0.80 -13.02 -0.28
CA PRO A 69 -0.75 -14.46 -0.53
C PRO A 69 -1.97 -15.16 0.10
N GLU A 70 -2.29 -16.35 -0.40
CA GLU A 70 -3.35 -17.18 0.19
C GLU A 70 -3.04 -17.50 1.67
N GLY A 71 -4.06 -17.43 2.54
CA GLY A 71 -3.90 -17.71 3.97
C GLY A 71 -3.06 -16.67 4.74
N ALA A 72 -2.97 -15.44 4.25
CA ALA A 72 -2.19 -14.39 4.89
C ALA A 72 -2.56 -14.12 6.35
N VAL A 73 -1.53 -13.89 7.16
CA VAL A 73 -1.60 -13.57 8.58
C VAL A 73 -0.72 -12.35 8.88
N SER A 74 -0.64 -11.92 10.14
CA SER A 74 0.30 -10.87 10.53
C SER A 74 1.73 -11.26 10.13
N GLY A 75 2.48 -10.33 9.54
CA GLY A 75 3.81 -10.56 8.98
C GLY A 75 3.83 -11.10 7.55
N SER A 76 2.68 -11.42 6.95
CA SER A 76 2.62 -11.80 5.54
C SER A 76 3.01 -10.62 4.64
N LYS A 77 3.96 -10.86 3.74
CA LYS A 77 4.44 -9.88 2.76
C LYS A 77 3.43 -9.75 1.62
N LEU A 78 3.24 -8.53 1.13
CA LEU A 78 2.43 -8.32 -0.07
C LEU A 78 3.20 -8.74 -1.31
N VAL A 79 2.46 -9.18 -2.33
CA VAL A 79 3.01 -9.61 -3.62
C VAL A 79 2.30 -8.91 -4.78
N TRP A 80 2.99 -8.85 -5.92
CA TRP A 80 2.38 -8.49 -7.19
C TRP A 80 1.58 -9.66 -7.76
N SER A 81 0.39 -9.40 -8.29
CA SER A 81 -0.50 -10.43 -8.85
C SER A 81 -1.17 -9.95 -10.13
N SER A 82 -1.49 -10.89 -11.02
CA SER A 82 -2.35 -10.64 -12.18
C SER A 82 -3.83 -10.47 -11.81
N THR A 83 -4.22 -10.87 -10.60
CA THR A 83 -5.61 -10.79 -10.12
C THR A 83 -5.75 -9.62 -9.15
N PRO A 84 -6.73 -8.72 -9.34
CA PRO A 84 -6.94 -7.61 -8.42
C PRO A 84 -7.47 -8.09 -7.06
N ALA A 85 -6.89 -7.60 -5.98
CA ALA A 85 -7.47 -7.69 -4.64
C ALA A 85 -8.23 -6.40 -4.30
N THR A 86 -9.26 -6.50 -3.46
CA THR A 86 -9.99 -5.36 -2.93
C THR A 86 -9.40 -4.89 -1.60
N TRP A 87 -9.01 -3.64 -1.57
CA TRP A 87 -8.47 -2.91 -0.42
C TRP A 87 -9.47 -1.84 0.01
N GLN A 88 -9.71 -1.73 1.31
CA GLN A 88 -10.44 -0.62 1.90
C GLN A 88 -9.43 0.45 2.31
N VAL A 89 -9.58 1.63 1.74
CA VAL A 89 -8.76 2.80 2.06
C VAL A 89 -9.59 3.71 2.95
N ASN A 90 -9.18 3.82 4.20
CA ASN A 90 -9.89 4.55 5.23
C ASN A 90 -9.16 5.86 5.53
N THR A 91 -9.80 6.99 5.26
CA THR A 91 -9.29 8.30 5.70
C THR A 91 -9.52 8.48 7.20
N THR A 92 -8.45 8.75 7.93
CA THR A 92 -8.50 9.08 9.37
C THR A 92 -8.87 10.56 9.56
N GLN A 93 -9.22 10.94 10.80
CA GLN A 93 -9.57 12.33 11.14
C GLN A 93 -8.43 13.34 10.89
N THR A 94 -7.17 12.88 10.82
CA THR A 94 -6.00 13.72 10.56
C THR A 94 -5.64 13.81 9.07
N GLY A 95 -6.43 13.20 8.19
CA GLY A 95 -6.17 13.16 6.74
C GLY A 95 -5.14 12.11 6.31
N LEU A 96 -4.57 11.36 7.25
CA LEU A 96 -3.78 10.16 6.96
C LEU A 96 -4.70 9.00 6.57
N TYR A 97 -4.16 8.03 5.86
CA TYR A 97 -4.91 6.88 5.37
C TYR A 97 -4.44 5.59 6.02
N VAL A 98 -5.37 4.66 6.17
CA VAL A 98 -5.10 3.29 6.56
C VAL A 98 -5.62 2.38 5.45
N ILE A 99 -4.82 1.39 5.05
CA ILE A 99 -5.14 0.49 3.93
C ILE A 99 -5.29 -0.93 4.49
N VAL A 100 -6.44 -1.55 4.24
CA VAL A 100 -6.90 -2.79 4.87
C VAL A 100 -7.39 -3.76 3.79
N PRO A 101 -7.05 -5.05 3.77
CA PRO A 101 -7.70 -6.00 2.87
C PRO A 101 -9.17 -6.11 3.26
N LYS A 102 -10.08 -6.06 2.28
CA LYS A 102 -11.52 -6.03 2.57
C LYS A 102 -11.97 -7.21 3.43
N GLY A 103 -12.63 -6.90 4.55
CA GLY A 103 -13.17 -7.89 5.48
C GLY A 103 -12.14 -8.55 6.41
N GLN A 104 -10.91 -8.02 6.51
CA GLN A 104 -9.85 -8.57 7.36
C GLN A 104 -9.35 -7.53 8.37
N ASP A 105 -9.02 -7.95 9.60
CA ASP A 105 -8.36 -7.09 10.60
C ASP A 105 -6.82 -7.10 10.41
N LEU A 106 -6.40 -6.70 9.21
CA LEU A 106 -5.00 -6.65 8.78
C LEU A 106 -4.72 -5.29 8.13
N TYR A 107 -3.55 -4.72 8.38
CA TYR A 107 -3.22 -3.36 7.99
C TYR A 107 -1.90 -3.32 7.25
N LEU A 108 -1.84 -2.62 6.12
CA LEU A 108 -0.58 -2.38 5.41
C LEU A 108 0.41 -1.66 6.33
N TYR A 109 1.61 -2.20 6.40
CA TYR A 109 2.69 -1.74 7.25
C TYR A 109 4.02 -1.88 6.50
N THR A 110 4.87 -0.87 6.68
CA THR A 110 6.29 -0.96 6.36
C THR A 110 7.09 -0.32 7.49
N GLY A 111 8.23 -0.91 7.82
CA GLY A 111 9.05 -0.54 8.96
C GLY A 111 10.54 -0.65 8.63
N ASN A 112 11.35 0.13 9.33
CA ASN A 112 12.81 0.08 9.18
C ASN A 112 13.40 -1.30 9.54
N ASP A 113 12.67 -2.08 10.34
CA ASP A 113 13.05 -3.40 10.86
C ASP A 113 12.76 -4.57 9.90
N ILE A 114 11.89 -4.37 8.90
CA ILE A 114 11.49 -5.44 7.96
C ILE A 114 12.11 -5.30 6.56
N GLY A 115 12.86 -4.23 6.34
CA GLY A 115 13.49 -3.93 5.05
C GLY A 115 12.57 -3.18 4.09
N PRO A 116 13.01 -3.00 2.83
CA PRO A 116 12.32 -2.20 1.82
C PRO A 116 11.12 -2.96 1.21
N ILE A 117 10.19 -3.41 2.05
CA ILE A 117 9.03 -4.20 1.66
C ILE A 117 7.78 -3.73 2.38
N VAL A 118 6.63 -4.17 1.89
CA VAL A 118 5.35 -4.02 2.57
C VAL A 118 4.87 -5.37 3.07
N GLN A 119 4.37 -5.40 4.30
CA GLN A 119 3.66 -6.54 4.87
C GLN A 119 2.34 -6.08 5.50
N VAL A 120 1.54 -7.03 5.98
CA VAL A 120 0.38 -6.72 6.82
C VAL A 120 0.65 -7.02 8.28
N LYS A 121 -0.01 -6.27 9.16
CA LYS A 121 0.03 -6.46 10.61
C LYS A 121 -1.39 -6.49 11.18
N LYS A 122 -1.66 -7.32 12.18
CA LYS A 122 -2.99 -7.38 12.84
C LYS A 122 -3.29 -6.08 13.58
N GLY A 123 -4.57 -5.71 13.66
CA GLY A 123 -5.01 -4.48 14.33
C GLY A 123 -4.54 -4.37 15.77
N VAL A 124 -4.67 -5.46 16.52
CA VAL A 124 -4.23 -5.54 17.93
C VAL A 124 -2.72 -5.43 18.12
N GLU A 125 -1.93 -5.60 17.05
CA GLU A 125 -0.46 -5.49 17.10
C GLU A 125 0.02 -4.10 16.66
N ILE A 126 -0.85 -3.27 16.09
CA ILE A 126 -0.52 -1.91 15.64
C ILE A 126 -0.18 -1.03 16.85
N ARG A 127 0.95 -0.33 16.77
CA ARG A 127 1.39 0.65 17.75
C ARG A 127 1.50 2.03 17.11
N GLY A 128 0.83 3.01 17.71
CA GLY A 128 0.86 4.40 17.22
C GLY A 128 0.31 4.52 15.79
N GLN A 129 1.10 5.11 14.89
CA GLN A 129 0.71 5.42 13.51
C GLN A 129 1.54 4.66 12.46
N GLU A 130 2.11 3.52 12.83
CA GLU A 130 3.03 2.75 11.97
C GLU A 130 2.38 2.17 10.71
N ASN A 131 1.05 2.01 10.70
CA ASN A 131 0.25 1.58 9.56
C ASN A 131 -0.41 2.75 8.79
N HIS A 132 -0.06 3.99 9.12
CA HIS A 132 -0.63 5.17 8.46
C HIS A 132 0.19 5.53 7.22
N TRP A 133 -0.53 5.95 6.19
CA TRP A 133 0.01 6.30 4.89
C TRP A 133 -0.45 7.71 4.50
N THR A 134 0.45 8.48 3.90
CA THR A 134 0.11 9.68 3.15
C THR A 134 -0.14 9.26 1.70
N LEU A 135 -1.38 9.42 1.24
CA LEU A 135 -1.77 9.18 -0.15
C LEU A 135 -1.90 10.52 -0.88
N THR A 136 -0.92 10.83 -1.73
CA THR A 136 -0.88 12.09 -2.48
C THR A 136 -1.29 11.83 -3.91
N LYS A 137 -2.34 12.52 -4.37
CA LYS A 137 -2.80 12.45 -5.76
C LYS A 137 -1.67 12.89 -6.71
N VAL A 138 -1.49 12.16 -7.80
CA VAL A 138 -0.61 12.50 -8.92
C VAL A 138 -1.50 12.88 -10.09
N ASP A 139 -1.27 14.07 -10.65
CA ASP A 139 -1.96 14.56 -11.85
C ASP A 139 -1.36 13.99 -13.14
#